data_AF-A0AAW7IJ00-F1
#
_entry.id   AF-A0AAW7IJ00-F1
#
_cell.length_a   1.000
_cell.length_b   1.000
_cell.length_c   1.000
_cell.angle_alpha   90.00
_cell.angle_beta   90.00
_cell.angle_gamma   90.00
#
_symmetry.space_group_name_H-M   'P 1'
#
loop_
_entity.id
_entity.type
_entity.pdbx_description
1 polymer ?
#
loop_
_entity_poly.entity_id
_entity_poly.type
_entity_poly.pdbx_seq_one_letter_code
_entity_poly.pdbx_strand_id
1 'polypeptide(L)' 'MGNKLFQKAREFVEEALHSEHDGDQHKTEDVAKNALSSAFANTTEAEKEQLRELQDDLENHSK' A
#
# COMPACT_ATOMS: atom_id res chain seq x y z
N MET A 1 2.52 2.81 -20.30
CA MET A 1 1.22 2.53 -19.64
C MET A 1 1.55 2.05 -18.24
N GLY A 2 1.54 2.96 -17.25
CA GLY A 2 1.87 2.60 -15.87
C GLY A 2 0.80 1.71 -15.26
N ASN A 3 1.21 0.79 -14.41
CA ASN A 3 0.27 -0.12 -13.75
C ASN A 3 -0.61 0.67 -12.78
N LYS A 4 -1.89 0.80 -13.12
CA LYS A 4 -2.86 1.57 -12.31
C LYS A 4 -3.02 0.99 -10.91
N LEU A 5 -2.83 -0.32 -10.75
CA LEU A 5 -2.91 -0.97 -9.44
C LEU A 5 -1.71 -0.62 -8.58
N PHE A 6 -0.51 -0.58 -9.17
CA PHE A 6 0.70 -0.11 -8.47
C PHE A 6 0.55 1.32 -7.97
N GLN A 7 0.08 2.22 -8.84
CA GLN A 7 -0.13 3.63 -8.49
C GLN A 7 -1.13 3.78 -7.34
N LYS A 8 -2.27 3.07 -7.41
CA LYS A 8 -3.26 3.07 -6.33
C LYS A 8 -2.71 2.50 -5.03
N ALA A 9 -2.00 1.38 -5.09
CA ALA A 9 -1.44 0.76 -3.90
C ALA A 9 -0.47 1.71 -3.19
N ARG A 10 0.38 2.41 -3.95
CA ARG A 10 1.27 3.43 -3.40
C ARG A 10 0.50 4.59 -2.76
N GLU A 11 -0.51 5.11 -3.44
CA GLU A 11 -1.32 6.22 -2.95
C GLU A 11 -2.02 5.89 -1.61
N PHE A 12 -2.58 4.69 -1.49
CA PHE A 12 -3.20 4.24 -0.23
C PHE A 12 -2.19 4.00 0.90
N VAL A 13 -1.00 3.50 0.58
CA VAL A 13 0.08 3.37 1.58
C VAL A 13 0.52 4.75 2.06
N GLU A 14 0.75 5.70 1.16
CA GLU A 14 1.08 7.09 1.51
C GLU A 14 -0.03 7.72 2.38
N GLU A 15 -1.30 7.50 2.04
CA GLU A 15 -2.44 7.97 2.83
C GLU A 15 -2.51 7.33 4.23
N ALA A 16 -2.23 6.03 4.34
CA ALA A 16 -2.22 5.33 5.62
C ALA A 16 -1.06 5.80 6.51
N LEU A 17 0.13 6.00 5.95
CA LEU A 17 1.31 6.52 6.67
C LEU A 17 1.13 7.98 7.13
N HIS A 18 0.33 8.77 6.42
CA HIS A 18 0.08 10.18 6.72
C HIS A 18 -1.21 10.41 7.51
N SER A 19 -2.04 9.38 7.71
CA SER A 19 -3.27 9.49 8.48
C SER A 19 -2.93 9.65 9.95
N GLU A 20 -2.93 10.86 10.49
CA GLU A 20 -2.66 11.14 11.92
C GLU A 20 -3.88 10.87 12.85
N HIS A 21 -5.03 10.47 12.30
CA HIS A 21 -6.25 10.23 13.07
C HIS A 21 -6.42 8.73 13.40
N ASP A 22 -6.15 8.38 14.66
CA ASP A 22 -6.22 7.03 15.27
C ASP A 22 -7.49 6.23 14.89
N GLY A 23 -8.61 6.90 14.66
CA GLY A 23 -9.90 6.26 14.33
C GLY A 23 -10.07 5.81 12.87
N ASP A 24 -9.34 6.41 11.92
CA ASP A 24 -9.44 6.07 10.48
C ASP A 24 -8.19 5.33 9.97
N GLN A 25 -7.06 5.38 10.69
CA GLN A 25 -5.82 4.66 10.34
C GLN A 25 -6.05 3.19 10.01
N HIS A 26 -6.75 2.44 10.88
CA HIS A 26 -7.03 1.02 10.66
C HIS A 26 -7.77 0.74 9.35
N LYS A 27 -8.72 1.61 8.97
CA LYS A 27 -9.46 1.45 7.71
C LYS A 27 -8.57 1.74 6.51
N THR A 28 -7.78 2.81 6.58
CA THR A 28 -6.86 3.19 5.52
C THR A 28 -5.80 2.11 5.30
N GLU A 29 -5.30 1.51 6.39
CA GLU A 29 -4.38 0.37 6.35
C GLU A 29 -5.00 -0.87 5.71
N ASP A 30 -6.23 -1.24 6.07
CA ASP A 30 -6.93 -2.38 5.46
C ASP A 30 -7.11 -2.17 3.95
N VAL A 31 -7.44 -0.95 3.53
CA VAL A 31 -7.54 -0.58 2.12
C VAL A 31 -6.18 -0.67 1.43
N ALA A 32 -5.12 -0.14 2.05
CA ALA A 32 -3.76 -0.20 1.53
C ALA A 32 -3.26 -1.64 1.37
N LYS A 33 -3.48 -2.51 2.37
CA LYS A 33 -3.16 -3.95 2.31
C LYS A 33 -3.90 -4.66 1.18
N ASN A 34 -5.19 -4.36 0.99
CA ASN A 34 -5.99 -4.94 -0.09
C ASN A 34 -5.50 -4.48 -1.48
N ALA A 35 -5.16 -3.19 -1.62
CA ALA A 35 -4.64 -2.62 -2.85
C ALA A 35 -3.26 -3.17 -3.18
N LEU A 36 -2.36 -3.30 -2.20
CA LEU A 36 -1.05 -3.94 -2.32
C LEU A 36 -1.18 -5.37 -2.83
N SER A 37 -2.06 -6.18 -2.23
CA SER A 37 -2.28 -7.57 -2.65
C SER A 37 -2.82 -7.66 -4.10
N SER A 38 -3.77 -6.78 -4.45
CA SER A 38 -4.31 -6.67 -5.81
C SER A 38 -3.26 -6.24 -6.83
N ALA A 39 -2.39 -5.29 -6.46
CA ALA A 39 -1.28 -4.84 -7.28
C ALA A 39 -0.24 -5.96 -7.43
N PHE A 40 0.10 -6.67 -6.37
CA PHE A 40 1.05 -7.79 -6.37
C PHE A 40 0.65 -8.88 -7.37
N ALA A 41 -0.64 -9.21 -7.43
CA ALA A 41 -1.15 -10.21 -8.36
C ALA A 41 -1.06 -9.80 -9.85
N ASN A 42 -1.02 -8.49 -10.13
CA ASN A 42 -1.15 -7.93 -11.48
C ASN A 42 0.06 -7.09 -11.93
N THR A 43 1.19 -7.18 -11.22
CA THR A 43 2.43 -6.43 -11.50
C THR A 43 3.58 -7.36 -11.89
N THR A 44 4.61 -6.76 -12.48
CA THR A 44 5.87 -7.43 -12.83
C THR A 44 6.74 -7.71 -11.59
N GLU A 45 7.76 -8.55 -11.70
CA GLU A 45 8.66 -8.84 -10.56
C GLU A 45 9.39 -7.60 -10.04
N ALA A 46 9.79 -6.68 -10.93
CA ALA A 46 10.40 -5.41 -10.52
C ALA A 46 9.44 -4.54 -9.70
N GLU A 47 8.17 -4.42 -10.12
CA GLU A 47 7.15 -3.69 -9.38
C GLU A 47 6.76 -4.38 -8.07
N LYS A 48 6.78 -5.73 -8.04
CA LYS A 48 6.55 -6.50 -6.81
C LYS A 48 7.61 -6.24 -5.75
N GLU A 49 8.85 -5.98 -6.14
CA GLU A 49 9.90 -5.60 -5.19
C GLU A 49 9.57 -4.26 -4.53
N GLN A 50 9.20 -3.26 -5.33
CA GLN A 50 8.77 -1.95 -4.82
C GLN A 50 7.49 -2.04 -3.95
N LEU A 51 6.52 -2.87 -4.33
CA LEU A 51 5.32 -3.11 -3.51
C LEU A 51 5.65 -3.77 -2.18
N ARG A 52 6.69 -4.60 -2.12
CA ARG A 52 7.14 -5.25 -0.89
C ARG A 52 7.72 -4.24 0.09
N GLU A 53 8.51 -3.29 -0.41
CA GLU A 53 9.03 -2.18 0.40
C GLU A 53 7.88 -1.36 1.00
N LEU A 54 6.90 -0.97 0.17
CA LEU A 54 5.72 -0.23 0.62
C LEU A 54 4.89 -0.98 1.67
N GLN A 55 4.80 -2.32 1.55
CA GLN A 55 4.13 -3.14 2.53
C GLN A 55 4.87 -3.14 3.88
N ASP A 56 6.20 -3.26 3.86
CA ASP A 56 7.03 -3.25 5.06
C ASP A 56 6.92 -1.91 5.80
N ASP A 57 6.97 -0.79 5.06
CA ASP A 57 6.76 0.55 5.61
C ASP A 57 5.39 0.69 6.29
N LEU A 58 4.32 0.21 5.63
CA LEU A 58 2.97 0.23 6.17
C LEU A 58 2.85 -0.60 7.45
N GLU A 59 3.40 -1.82 7.46
CA GLU A 59 3.36 -2.71 8.63
C GLU A 59 4.21 -2.17 9.79
N ASN A 60 5.32 -1.49 9.49
CA ASN A 60 6.16 -0.87 10.50
C ASN A 60 5.51 0.38 11.12
N HIS A 61 4.70 1.12 10.35
CA HIS A 61 3.94 2.27 10.87
C HIS A 61 2.74 1.87 11.73
N SER A 62 2.11 0.74 11.40
CA SER A 62 0.96 0.15 12.11
C SER A 62 1.29 -0.45 13.48
N LYS A 63 2.57 -0.44 13.90
CA LYS A 63 3.11 -1.21 15.02
C LYS A 63 3.34 -0.38 16.29
#